data_AF-A0A5R1NMS2-F1
#
_entry.id   AF-A0A5R1NMS2-F1
#
_cell.length_a   1.000
_cell.length_b   1.000
_cell.length_c   1.000
_cell.angle_alpha   90.00
_cell.angle_beta   90.00
_cell.angle_gamma   90.00
#
_symmetry.space_group_name_H-M   'P 1'
#
loop_
_entity.id
_entity.type
_entity.pdbx_description
1 polymer ?
#
loop_
_entity_poly.entity_id
_entity_poly.type
_entity_poly.pdbx_seq_one_letter_code
_entity_poly.pdbx_strand_id
1 'polypeptide(L)'
;MLRGIATLAAATAAVLLLTGCAALTASAGDAPVTRENLPEIVASDQQLIELENGVTQEEYRAAFDRFDACMTGAKQPLVGVEEGEYLITYSMLASAYDSGDYDRCYFTEFQRIDEKWQYLNKDNSTANRVYQACLTAMGIPPKESSEDVWAQLLEAGIDPEKCAQSQLP
;
A
#
# COMPACT_ATOMS: atom_id res chain seq x y z
N MET A 1 49.95 -47.66 -69.04
CA MET A 1 49.06 -48.56 -68.25
C MET A 1 47.73 -47.83 -68.10
N LEU A 2 46.81 -47.93 -69.05
CA LEU A 2 45.70 -48.91 -69.19
C LEU A 2 44.71 -48.99 -68.01
N ARG A 3 43.45 -48.61 -68.31
CA ARG A 3 42.13 -49.07 -67.77
C ARG A 3 41.82 -48.72 -66.30
N GLY A 4 40.60 -48.32 -65.91
CA GLY A 4 39.29 -48.77 -66.40
C GLY A 4 38.12 -47.83 -66.07
N ILE A 5 36.91 -48.35 -66.32
CA ILE A 5 35.66 -47.70 -66.75
C ILE A 5 34.58 -47.77 -65.64
N ALA A 6 33.52 -46.95 -65.80
CA ALA A 6 32.10 -47.14 -65.42
C ALA A 6 31.55 -46.58 -64.09
N THR A 7 30.80 -45.47 -64.25
CA THR A 7 29.39 -45.22 -63.87
C THR A 7 28.80 -45.88 -62.62
N LEU A 8 28.24 -45.04 -61.74
CA LEU A 8 26.86 -45.17 -61.27
C LEU A 8 26.31 -43.82 -60.80
N ALA A 9 25.19 -43.43 -61.38
CA ALA A 9 24.38 -42.29 -60.98
C ALA A 9 23.59 -42.64 -59.71
N ALA A 10 23.53 -41.71 -58.76
CA ALA A 10 22.47 -41.65 -57.78
C ALA A 10 22.16 -40.17 -57.52
N ALA A 11 21.12 -39.67 -58.18
CA ALA A 11 20.52 -38.39 -57.86
C ALA A 11 19.77 -38.56 -56.53
N THR A 12 20.38 -38.13 -55.42
CA THR A 12 19.71 -38.06 -54.12
C THR A 12 19.06 -36.69 -54.02
N ALA A 13 17.73 -36.66 -54.15
CA ALA A 13 16.93 -35.48 -53.87
C ALA A 13 17.10 -35.12 -52.38
N ALA A 14 17.73 -33.99 -52.11
CA ALA A 14 17.83 -33.40 -50.80
C ALA A 14 16.46 -32.87 -50.36
N VAL A 15 15.75 -33.64 -49.52
CA VAL A 15 14.64 -33.10 -48.73
C VAL A 15 15.23 -32.54 -47.44
N LEU A 16 15.63 -31.26 -47.50
CA LEU A 16 15.88 -30.46 -46.31
C LEU A 16 14.53 -30.20 -45.64
N LEU A 17 14.17 -31.06 -44.69
CA LEU A 17 13.15 -30.75 -43.70
C LEU A 17 13.68 -29.60 -42.85
N LEU A 18 13.36 -28.37 -43.27
CA LEU A 18 13.35 -27.19 -42.41
C LEU A 18 12.24 -27.40 -41.36
N THR A 19 12.51 -28.23 -40.36
CA THR A 19 11.84 -28.11 -39.07
C THR A 19 12.27 -26.77 -38.50
N GLY A 20 11.53 -25.72 -38.86
CA GLY A 20 11.61 -24.46 -38.16
C GLY A 20 11.25 -24.72 -36.71
N CYS A 21 12.25 -24.66 -35.83
CA CYS A 21 12.03 -24.11 -34.51
C CYS A 21 11.49 -22.70 -34.75
N ALA A 22 10.17 -22.56 -34.78
CA ALA A 22 9.54 -21.30 -34.48
C ALA A 22 9.99 -20.97 -33.06
N ALA A 23 11.04 -20.17 -32.94
CA ALA A 23 11.28 -19.39 -31.74
C ALA A 23 10.00 -18.58 -31.54
N LEU A 24 9.14 -19.03 -30.64
CA LEU A 24 8.17 -18.19 -29.99
C LEU A 24 8.97 -17.15 -29.20
N THR A 25 9.48 -16.14 -29.89
CA THR A 25 9.64 -14.84 -29.28
C THR A 25 8.23 -14.37 -28.96
N ALA A 26 7.76 -14.72 -27.77
CA ALA A 26 6.69 -13.99 -27.12
C ALA A 26 7.20 -12.55 -26.99
N SER A 27 6.90 -11.73 -27.98
CA SER A 27 6.86 -10.30 -27.79
C SER A 27 5.81 -10.09 -26.72
N ALA A 28 6.22 -9.73 -25.51
CA ALA A 28 5.37 -9.05 -24.55
C ALA A 28 4.96 -7.72 -25.20
N GLY A 29 4.04 -7.79 -26.16
CA GLY A 29 3.49 -6.64 -26.84
C GLY A 29 2.59 -5.92 -25.84
N ASP A 30 2.89 -4.64 -25.59
CA ASP A 30 2.06 -3.45 -25.84
C ASP A 30 0.52 -3.60 -25.89
N ALA A 31 -0.07 -4.60 -25.23
CA ALA A 31 -1.49 -4.59 -24.95
C ALA A 31 -1.75 -3.41 -24.00
N PRO A 32 -2.67 -2.49 -24.33
CA PRO A 32 -3.01 -1.41 -23.43
C PRO A 32 -3.47 -2.02 -22.11
N VAL A 33 -2.83 -1.62 -21.01
CA VAL A 33 -3.23 -2.02 -19.66
C VAL A 33 -4.66 -1.52 -19.44
N THR A 34 -5.62 -2.43 -19.45
CA THR A 34 -7.00 -2.12 -19.07
C THR A 34 -7.13 -2.26 -17.57
N ARG A 35 -8.09 -1.54 -16.97
CA ARG A 35 -8.38 -1.61 -15.54
C ARG A 35 -8.66 -3.05 -15.07
N GLU A 36 -9.23 -3.88 -15.93
CA GLU A 36 -9.53 -5.30 -15.66
C GLU A 36 -8.29 -6.21 -15.63
N ASN A 37 -7.16 -5.76 -16.19
CA ASN A 37 -5.91 -6.52 -16.24
C ASN A 37 -4.83 -5.96 -15.31
N LEU A 38 -5.18 -5.00 -14.45
CA LEU A 38 -4.28 -4.55 -13.40
C LEU A 38 -4.12 -5.68 -12.37
N PRO A 39 -2.88 -6.02 -11.97
CA PRO A 39 -2.68 -6.97 -10.89
C PRO A 39 -3.41 -6.46 -9.64
N GLU A 40 -4.19 -7.33 -9.01
CA GLU A 40 -4.85 -7.02 -7.75
C GLU A 40 -3.77 -6.76 -6.69
N ILE A 41 -3.85 -5.59 -6.05
CA ILE A 41 -2.97 -5.26 -4.93
C ILE A 41 -3.60 -5.90 -3.69
N VAL A 42 -3.03 -7.03 -3.29
CA VAL A 42 -3.49 -7.78 -2.12
C VAL A 42 -2.59 -7.43 -0.93
N ALA A 43 -3.19 -7.41 0.27
CA ALA A 43 -2.44 -7.30 1.52
C ALA A 43 -1.47 -8.47 1.67
N SER A 44 -0.31 -8.23 2.29
CA SER A 44 0.64 -9.30 2.59
C SER A 44 0.05 -10.30 3.59
N ASP A 45 0.52 -11.55 3.52
CA ASP A 45 0.15 -12.61 4.48
C ASP A 45 0.41 -12.16 5.92
N GLN A 46 1.46 -11.36 6.14
CA GLN A 46 1.81 -10.82 7.44
C GLN A 46 0.74 -9.86 7.99
N GLN A 47 0.18 -8.97 7.16
CA GLN A 47 -0.95 -8.14 7.58
C GLN A 47 -2.16 -9.01 7.96
N LEU A 48 -2.42 -10.09 7.22
CA LEU A 48 -3.57 -10.95 7.50
C LEU A 48 -3.45 -11.65 8.87
N ILE A 49 -2.25 -12.09 9.23
CA ILE A 49 -1.96 -12.71 10.54
C ILE A 49 -2.13 -11.69 11.68
N GLU A 50 -1.56 -10.49 11.53
CA GLU A 50 -1.62 -9.42 12.53
C GLU A 50 -3.07 -8.94 12.80
N LEU A 51 -3.99 -9.12 11.85
CA LEU A 51 -5.39 -8.71 12.02
C LEU A 51 -6.24 -9.65 12.89
N GLU A 52 -5.83 -10.91 13.10
CA GLU A 52 -6.69 -11.92 13.73
C GLU A 52 -7.03 -11.61 15.20
N ASN A 53 -6.11 -10.97 15.95
CA ASN A 53 -6.24 -10.76 17.39
C ASN A 53 -6.27 -9.27 17.80
N GLY A 54 -6.52 -8.37 16.84
CA GLY A 54 -6.33 -6.94 17.00
C GLY A 54 -4.88 -6.54 16.74
N VAL A 55 -4.64 -5.25 16.50
CA VAL A 55 -3.31 -4.73 16.18
C VAL A 55 -2.68 -4.14 17.44
N THR A 56 -1.49 -4.63 17.80
CA THR A 56 -0.65 -4.06 18.85
C THR A 56 0.20 -2.90 18.33
N GLN A 57 0.75 -2.08 19.24
CA GLN A 57 1.61 -0.96 18.82
C GLN A 57 2.88 -1.44 18.10
N GLU A 58 3.41 -2.59 18.52
CA GLU A 58 4.57 -3.21 17.91
C GLU A 58 4.27 -3.64 16.47
N GLU A 59 3.13 -4.31 16.24
CA GLU A 59 2.69 -4.72 14.90
C GLU A 59 2.41 -3.51 14.00
N TYR A 60 1.79 -2.45 14.55
CA TYR A 60 1.57 -1.20 13.81
C TYR A 60 2.89 -0.58 13.33
N ARG A 61 3.89 -0.46 14.23
CA ARG A 61 5.21 0.08 13.87
C ARG A 61 5.95 -0.84 12.90
N ALA A 62 5.92 -2.15 13.12
CA ALA A 62 6.54 -3.11 12.22
C ALA A 62 5.92 -3.08 10.82
N ALA A 63 4.60 -2.91 10.71
CA ALA A 63 3.92 -2.75 9.42
C ALA A 63 4.31 -1.44 8.73
N PHE A 64 4.46 -0.34 9.48
CA PHE A 64 4.99 0.91 8.95
C PHE A 64 6.43 0.75 8.44
N ASP A 65 7.30 0.06 9.17
CA ASP A 65 8.67 -0.20 8.75
C ASP A 65 8.74 -0.98 7.44
N ARG A 66 7.85 -1.96 7.23
CA ARG A 66 7.73 -2.69 5.95
C ARG A 66 7.31 -1.77 4.81
N PHE A 67 6.35 -0.87 5.08
CA PHE A 67 5.92 0.13 4.10
C PHE A 67 7.04 1.10 3.74
N ASP A 68 7.75 1.68 4.72
CA ASP A 68 8.88 2.57 4.47
C ASP A 68 10.03 1.86 3.72
N ALA A 69 10.32 0.61 4.07
CA ALA A 69 11.29 -0.21 3.35
C ALA A 69 10.88 -0.46 1.89
N CYS A 70 9.59 -0.74 1.63
CA CYS A 70 9.06 -0.90 0.27
C CYS A 70 9.21 0.40 -0.55
N MET A 71 8.84 1.54 0.04
CA MET A 71 8.95 2.86 -0.58
C MET A 71 10.40 3.23 -0.89
N THR A 72 11.31 2.97 0.05
CA THR A 72 12.75 3.15 -0.14
C THR A 72 13.29 2.23 -1.23
N GLY A 73 12.87 0.97 -1.28
CA GLY A 73 13.22 0.02 -2.35
C GLY A 73 12.75 0.48 -3.74
N ALA A 74 11.61 1.17 -3.80
CA ALA A 74 11.08 1.81 -5.01
C ALA A 74 11.74 3.15 -5.36
N LYS A 75 12.70 3.61 -4.55
CA LYS A 75 13.36 4.93 -4.67
C LYS A 75 12.39 6.12 -4.51
N GLN A 76 11.33 5.91 -3.74
CA GLN A 76 10.31 6.91 -3.39
C GLN A 76 10.22 7.05 -1.85
N PRO A 77 11.30 7.41 -1.14
CA PRO A 77 11.29 7.41 0.32
C PRO A 77 10.21 8.34 0.89
N LEU A 78 9.66 7.96 2.06
CA LEU A 78 8.78 8.84 2.82
C LEU A 78 9.58 10.03 3.37
N VAL A 79 8.90 11.16 3.57
CA VAL A 79 9.49 12.39 4.09
C VAL A 79 8.69 12.93 5.27
N GLY A 80 9.36 13.62 6.18
CA GLY A 80 8.70 14.20 7.37
C GLY A 80 8.03 13.15 8.25
N VAL A 81 8.66 11.98 8.40
CA VAL A 81 8.16 10.91 9.28
C VAL A 81 8.27 11.36 10.73
N GLU A 82 7.14 11.41 11.42
CA GLU A 82 7.07 11.69 12.86
C GLU A 82 6.32 10.54 13.56
N GLU A 83 7.01 9.88 14.47
CA GLU A 83 6.46 8.77 15.24
C GLU A 83 5.78 9.29 16.51
N GLY A 84 4.47 9.52 16.43
CA GLY A 84 3.64 9.81 17.60
C GLY A 84 3.40 8.57 18.46
N GLU A 85 2.75 8.78 19.61
CA GLU A 85 2.32 7.69 20.50
C GLU A 85 1.32 6.76 19.81
N TYR A 86 0.32 7.32 19.13
CA TYR A 86 -0.77 6.57 18.51
C TYR A 86 -0.82 6.66 16.99
N LEU A 87 -0.14 7.62 16.38
CA LEU A 87 -0.20 7.87 14.94
C LEU A 87 1.20 8.17 14.44
N ILE A 88 1.55 7.57 13.31
CA ILE A 88 2.74 7.93 12.54
C ILE A 88 2.28 8.88 11.44
N THR A 89 2.79 10.10 11.44
CA THR A 89 2.55 11.08 10.37
C THR A 89 3.72 11.06 9.41
N TYR A 90 3.43 11.19 8.13
CA TYR A 90 4.45 11.21 7.07
C TYR A 90 3.89 11.91 5.84
N SER A 91 4.77 12.19 4.90
CA SER A 91 4.43 12.70 3.57
C SER A 91 5.16 11.89 2.51
N MET A 92 4.70 12.02 1.26
CA MET A 92 5.31 11.38 0.10
C MET A 92 5.58 12.41 -1.00
N LEU A 93 6.53 12.09 -1.87
CA LEU A 93 6.73 12.85 -3.10
C LEU A 93 5.55 12.59 -4.05
N ALA A 94 5.14 13.61 -4.81
CA ALA A 94 4.09 13.45 -5.82
C ALA A 94 4.39 12.32 -6.83
N SER A 95 5.66 12.12 -7.17
CA SER A 95 6.11 11.04 -8.05
C SER A 95 5.80 9.64 -7.54
N ALA A 96 5.70 9.43 -6.22
CA ALA A 96 5.35 8.15 -5.63
C ALA A 96 3.88 7.79 -5.90
N TYR A 97 3.02 8.80 -5.95
CA TYR A 97 1.61 8.66 -6.33
C TYR A 97 1.48 8.43 -7.84
N ASP A 98 2.13 9.26 -8.66
CA ASP A 98 2.04 9.18 -10.13
C ASP A 98 2.53 7.84 -10.69
N SER A 99 3.53 7.24 -10.04
CA SER A 99 4.08 5.93 -10.39
C SER A 99 3.24 4.76 -9.87
N GLY A 100 2.31 4.99 -8.94
CA GLY A 100 1.57 3.96 -8.22
C GLY A 100 2.39 3.20 -7.19
N ASP A 101 3.65 3.61 -6.93
CA ASP A 101 4.51 2.97 -5.93
C ASP A 101 3.93 3.11 -4.51
N TYR A 102 3.31 4.26 -4.21
CA TYR A 102 2.63 4.49 -2.93
C TYR A 102 1.50 3.49 -2.71
N ASP A 103 0.52 3.43 -3.63
CA ASP A 103 -0.63 2.55 -3.48
C ASP A 103 -0.19 1.09 -3.36
N ARG A 104 0.77 0.66 -4.19
CA ARG A 104 1.33 -0.70 -4.11
C ARG A 104 1.94 -0.97 -2.72
N CYS A 105 2.86 -0.13 -2.27
CA CYS A 105 3.55 -0.37 -1.00
C CYS A 105 2.61 -0.24 0.20
N TYR A 106 1.74 0.78 0.21
CA TYR A 106 0.82 1.04 1.31
C TYR A 106 -0.22 -0.07 1.45
N PHE A 107 -0.89 -0.46 0.36
CA PHE A 107 -1.91 -1.51 0.41
C PHE A 107 -1.31 -2.88 0.74
N THR A 108 -0.13 -3.20 0.20
CA THR A 108 0.52 -4.49 0.45
C THR A 108 1.14 -4.61 1.84
N GLU A 109 1.66 -3.53 2.43
CA GLU A 109 2.43 -3.64 3.69
C GLU A 109 1.74 -3.08 4.94
N PHE A 110 0.87 -2.07 4.81
CA PHE A 110 0.47 -1.26 5.96
C PHE A 110 -1.01 -0.93 6.08
N GLN A 111 -1.74 -0.73 4.99
CA GLN A 111 -3.09 -0.15 5.00
C GLN A 111 -4.04 -0.80 6.02
N ARG A 112 -4.14 -2.13 6.02
CA ARG A 112 -5.16 -2.79 6.86
C ARG A 112 -4.81 -2.70 8.33
N ILE A 113 -3.52 -2.74 8.64
CA ILE A 113 -3.00 -2.57 9.99
C ILE A 113 -3.20 -1.12 10.45
N ASP A 114 -2.91 -0.15 9.59
CA ASP A 114 -3.12 1.26 9.88
C ASP A 114 -4.60 1.59 10.13
N GLU A 115 -5.50 1.16 9.24
CA GLU A 115 -6.95 1.35 9.40
C GLU A 115 -7.47 0.72 10.70
N LYS A 116 -7.05 -0.51 11.01
CA LYS A 116 -7.47 -1.21 12.24
C LYS A 116 -6.91 -0.53 13.48
N TRP A 117 -5.64 -0.13 13.47
CA TRP A 117 -4.98 0.56 14.57
C TRP A 117 -5.63 1.92 14.84
N GLN A 118 -5.86 2.73 13.81
CA GLN A 118 -6.53 4.03 13.92
C GLN A 118 -7.95 3.88 14.47
N TYR A 119 -8.70 2.86 14.04
CA TYR A 119 -10.03 2.59 14.58
C TYR A 119 -9.98 2.24 16.07
N LEU A 120 -9.06 1.37 16.50
CA LEU A 120 -8.90 0.98 17.90
C LEU A 120 -8.43 2.13 18.79
N ASN A 121 -7.73 3.12 18.22
CA ASN A 121 -7.14 4.25 18.96
C ASN A 121 -7.82 5.60 18.69
N LYS A 122 -8.99 5.63 18.04
CA LYS A 122 -9.71 6.87 17.71
C LYS A 122 -10.00 7.75 18.93
N ASP A 123 -10.22 7.11 20.08
CA ASP A 123 -10.50 7.79 21.36
C ASP A 123 -9.24 8.48 21.93
N ASN A 124 -8.05 8.03 21.54
CA ASN A 124 -6.77 8.63 21.92
C ASN A 124 -6.27 9.68 20.91
N SER A 125 -7.03 9.94 19.84
CA SER A 125 -6.64 10.89 18.80
C SER A 125 -6.47 12.31 19.35
N THR A 126 -5.59 13.09 18.73
CA THR A 126 -5.41 14.51 19.07
C THR A 126 -6.73 15.29 18.95
N ALA A 127 -7.54 14.99 17.94
CA ALA A 127 -8.86 15.60 17.78
C ALA A 127 -9.77 15.31 18.99
N ASN A 128 -9.87 14.06 19.43
CA ASN A 128 -10.69 13.72 20.60
C ASN A 128 -10.20 14.44 21.87
N ARG A 129 -8.88 14.46 22.11
CA ARG A 129 -8.30 15.16 23.27
C ARG A 129 -8.60 16.65 23.27
N VAL A 130 -8.55 17.29 22.09
CA VAL A 130 -8.92 18.70 21.91
C VAL A 130 -10.39 18.95 22.23
N TYR A 131 -11.30 18.07 21.78
CA TYR A 131 -12.72 18.16 22.12
C TYR A 131 -12.98 17.96 23.63
N GLN A 132 -12.31 17.00 24.25
CA GLN A 132 -12.41 16.77 25.70
C GLN A 132 -11.92 17.98 26.50
N ALA A 133 -10.82 18.61 26.08
CA ALA A 133 -10.29 19.83 26.70
C ALA A 133 -11.28 20.99 26.57
N CYS A 134 -11.88 21.17 25.40
CA CYS A 134 -12.89 22.20 25.18
C CYS A 134 -14.15 21.98 26.03
N LEU A 135 -14.68 20.76 26.11
CA LEU A 135 -15.81 20.44 27.01
C LEU A 135 -15.47 20.78 28.46
N THR A 136 -14.26 20.42 28.91
CA THR A 136 -13.76 20.73 30.24
C THR A 136 -13.70 22.24 30.50
N ALA A 137 -13.22 23.02 29.54
CA ALA A 137 -13.17 24.48 29.62
C ALA A 137 -14.57 25.13 29.73
N MET A 138 -15.60 24.46 29.22
CA MET A 138 -17.01 24.88 29.32
C MET A 138 -17.71 24.32 30.57
N GLY A 139 -16.98 23.65 31.47
CA GLY A 139 -17.52 23.06 32.70
C GLY A 139 -18.32 21.77 32.48
N ILE A 140 -18.15 21.12 31.32
CA ILE A 140 -18.79 19.84 31.00
C ILE A 140 -17.74 18.73 31.15
N PRO A 141 -17.92 17.77 32.08
CA PRO A 141 -17.01 16.63 32.20
C PRO A 141 -17.04 15.79 30.91
N PRO A 142 -15.91 15.59 30.21
CA PRO A 142 -15.88 14.81 28.98
C PRO A 142 -16.05 13.32 29.28
N LYS A 143 -16.77 12.63 28.41
CA LYS A 143 -16.78 11.17 28.35
C LYS A 143 -15.50 10.66 27.69
N GLU A 144 -15.26 9.35 27.81
CA GLU A 144 -14.02 8.72 27.33
C GLU A 144 -14.03 8.49 25.81
N SER A 145 -15.12 7.94 25.26
CA SER A 145 -15.17 7.59 23.84
C SER A 145 -15.36 8.82 22.95
N SER A 146 -14.72 8.81 21.78
CA SER A 146 -14.82 9.88 20.78
C SER A 146 -16.24 10.10 20.25
N GLU A 147 -17.02 9.03 20.13
CA GLU A 147 -18.43 9.08 19.75
C GLU A 147 -19.27 9.79 20.82
N ASP A 148 -19.02 9.47 22.08
CA ASP A 148 -19.69 10.11 23.21
C ASP A 148 -19.30 11.58 23.37
N VAL A 149 -18.00 11.90 23.23
CA VAL A 149 -17.50 13.28 23.26
C VAL A 149 -18.13 14.12 22.16
N TRP A 150 -18.22 13.56 20.95
CA TRP A 150 -18.89 14.21 19.83
C TRP A 150 -20.38 14.45 20.13
N ALA A 151 -21.08 13.45 20.68
CA ALA A 151 -22.46 13.60 21.10
C ALA A 151 -22.63 14.71 22.15
N GLN A 152 -21.73 14.80 23.14
CA GLN A 152 -21.75 15.87 24.15
C GLN A 152 -21.65 17.27 23.54
N LEU A 153 -20.77 17.45 22.53
CA LEU A 153 -20.65 18.73 21.83
C LEU A 153 -21.97 19.12 21.15
N LEU A 154 -22.57 18.17 20.41
CA LEU A 154 -23.83 18.41 19.70
C LEU A 154 -25.00 18.67 20.64
N GLU A 155 -25.13 17.89 21.71
CA GLU A 155 -26.19 18.04 22.71
C GLU A 155 -26.09 19.38 23.47
N ALA A 156 -24.87 19.85 23.71
CA ALA A 156 -24.62 21.16 24.34
C ALA A 156 -24.73 22.35 23.36
N GLY A 157 -24.98 22.10 22.06
CA GLY A 157 -25.03 23.14 21.04
C GLY A 157 -23.68 23.82 20.79
N ILE A 158 -22.58 23.11 21.06
CA ILE A 158 -21.21 23.59 20.87
C ILE A 158 -20.77 23.27 19.44
N ASP A 159 -20.28 24.29 18.74
CA ASP A 159 -19.67 24.16 17.42
C ASP A 159 -18.31 23.44 17.54
N PRO A 160 -18.16 22.20 17.03
CA PRO A 160 -16.93 21.43 17.21
C PRO A 160 -15.69 22.09 16.62
N GLU A 161 -15.84 22.80 15.49
CA GLU A 161 -14.72 23.46 14.82
C GLU A 161 -14.20 24.62 15.66
N LYS A 162 -15.10 25.52 16.10
CA LYS A 162 -14.72 26.65 16.97
C LYS A 162 -14.17 26.18 18.31
N CYS A 163 -14.78 25.13 18.84
CA CYS A 163 -14.36 24.46 20.06
C CYS A 163 -12.92 23.96 19.93
N ALA A 164 -12.59 23.23 18.86
CA ALA A 164 -11.23 22.79 18.62
C ALA A 164 -10.23 23.94 18.41
N GLN A 165 -10.59 24.95 17.61
CA GLN A 165 -9.74 26.12 17.34
C GLN A 165 -9.40 26.89 18.61
N SER A 166 -10.31 26.96 19.58
CA SER A 166 -10.08 27.65 20.85
C SER A 166 -9.03 26.98 21.75
N GLN A 167 -8.65 25.74 21.46
CA GLN A 167 -7.70 24.94 22.24
C GLN A 167 -6.36 24.72 21.52
N LEU A 168 -6.21 25.23 20.28
CA LEU A 168 -4.93 25.23 19.60
C LEU A 168 -4.02 26.32 20.21
N PRO A 169 -2.71 26.03 20.40
CA PRO A 169 -1.75 27.00 20.92
C PRO A 169 -1.51 28.20 19.99
#